data_AF-A0A2V9NSW3-F1
#
_entry.id   AF-A0A2V9NSW3-F1
#
_cell.length_a   1.000
_cell.length_b   1.000
_cell.length_c   1.000
_cell.angle_alpha   90.00
_cell.angle_beta   90.00
_cell.angle_gamma   90.00
#
_symmetry.space_group_name_H-M   'P 1'
#
loop_
_entity.id
_entity.type
_entity.pdbx_description
1 polymer ?
#
loop_
_entity_poly.entity_id
_entity_poly.type
_entity_poly.pdbx_seq_one_letter_code
_entity_poly.pdbx_strand_id
1 'polypeptide(L)'
;MRVNLACAVLIPCLVFAAASSADREKESLFGFRDSAQEIATENRFLAVPDPQLAEQHLRTLTQAPHIAGSAEDKATADYVAAKFRQAGLETEIVEYRIWMNYPKEISVDISAPASITMHGPTPERVSSDP
;
A
#
# COMPACT_ATOMS: atom_id res chain seq x y z
N MET A 1 -43.65 -59.49 10.90
CA MET A 1 -43.00 -58.37 10.18
C MET A 1 -43.56 -57.09 10.76
N ARG A 2 -42.68 -56.26 11.35
CA ARG A 2 -43.00 -55.11 12.22
C ARG A 2 -43.13 -53.84 11.38
N VAL A 3 -44.15 -53.02 11.59
CA VAL A 3 -44.06 -51.55 11.45
C VAL A 3 -45.08 -50.89 12.38
N ASN A 4 -44.61 -50.26 13.45
CA ASN A 4 -45.39 -49.36 14.30
C ASN A 4 -45.21 -47.93 13.78
N LEU A 5 -46.31 -47.23 13.53
CA LEU A 5 -46.36 -45.85 13.09
C LEU A 5 -46.39 -44.95 14.34
N ALA A 6 -45.23 -44.40 14.72
CA ALA A 6 -45.12 -43.45 15.83
C ALA A 6 -45.13 -42.01 15.29
N CYS A 7 -46.20 -41.28 15.58
CA CYS A 7 -46.25 -39.82 15.56
C CYS A 7 -45.20 -39.26 16.52
N ALA A 8 -44.19 -38.57 15.99
CA ALA A 8 -43.29 -37.73 16.79
C ALA A 8 -43.46 -36.27 16.34
N VAL A 9 -43.93 -35.48 17.30
CA VAL A 9 -44.29 -34.08 17.21
C VAL A 9 -43.09 -33.22 16.79
N LEU A 10 -43.30 -32.42 15.75
CA LEU A 10 -42.43 -31.32 15.32
C LEU A 10 -42.36 -30.24 16.40
N ILE A 11 -41.16 -30.03 16.96
CA ILE A 11 -40.80 -28.79 17.65
C ILE A 11 -39.61 -28.20 16.90
N PRO A 12 -39.78 -27.20 16.02
CA PRO A 12 -38.68 -26.36 15.64
C PRO A 12 -38.47 -25.36 16.77
N CYS A 13 -37.49 -25.63 17.62
CA CYS A 13 -36.97 -24.63 18.56
C CYS A 13 -36.30 -23.54 17.71
N LEU A 14 -37.10 -22.54 17.32
CA LEU A 14 -36.64 -21.25 16.82
C LEU A 14 -35.78 -20.63 17.92
N VAL A 15 -34.48 -20.87 17.86
CA VAL A 15 -33.50 -20.03 18.56
C VAL A 15 -33.54 -18.68 17.84
N PHE A 16 -34.45 -17.82 18.30
CA PHE A 16 -34.41 -16.39 18.02
C PHE A 16 -33.07 -15.91 18.55
N ALA A 17 -32.12 -15.69 17.64
CA ALA A 17 -30.94 -14.93 17.92
C ALA A 17 -31.42 -13.58 18.44
N ALA A 18 -31.26 -13.34 19.75
CA ALA A 18 -31.32 -12.01 20.28
C ALA A 18 -30.22 -11.23 19.57
N ALA A 19 -30.61 -10.46 18.55
CA ALA A 19 -29.83 -9.34 18.09
C ALA A 19 -29.65 -8.45 19.33
N SER A 20 -28.50 -8.63 19.98
CA SER A 20 -28.03 -7.65 20.95
C SER A 20 -27.81 -6.39 20.13
N SER A 21 -28.83 -5.53 20.11
CA SER A 21 -28.65 -4.10 19.90
C SER A 21 -27.82 -3.62 21.09
N ALA A 22 -26.54 -3.98 21.10
CA ALA A 22 -25.57 -3.18 21.78
C ALA A 22 -25.72 -1.82 21.13
N ASP A 23 -26.27 -0.87 21.90
CA ASP A 23 -26.07 0.55 21.67
C ASP A 23 -24.60 0.71 21.34
N ARG A 24 -24.32 0.81 20.04
CA ARG A 24 -23.03 1.26 19.55
C ARG A 24 -22.98 2.68 20.09
N GLU A 25 -22.27 2.88 21.21
CA GLU A 25 -21.90 4.22 21.65
C GLU A 25 -21.49 4.94 20.38
N LYS A 26 -22.21 6.00 20.03
CA LYS A 26 -21.91 6.77 18.83
C LYS A 26 -20.44 7.14 18.98
N GLU A 27 -19.60 6.49 18.19
CA GLU A 27 -18.16 6.68 18.23
C GLU A 27 -17.98 8.20 18.10
N SER A 28 -17.58 8.84 19.19
CA SER A 28 -17.62 10.29 19.26
C SER A 28 -16.24 10.77 18.85
N LEU A 29 -16.17 11.39 17.66
CA LEU A 29 -14.94 12.00 17.20
C LEU A 29 -14.68 13.24 18.07
N PHE A 30 -13.48 13.34 18.63
CA PHE A 30 -13.08 14.50 19.42
C PHE A 30 -13.22 15.78 18.60
N GLY A 31 -13.90 16.78 19.16
CA GLY A 31 -14.16 18.06 18.50
C GLY A 31 -15.42 18.12 17.64
N PHE A 32 -16.14 17.00 17.44
CA PHE A 32 -17.40 16.98 16.69
C PHE A 32 -18.63 17.01 17.60
N ARG A 33 -19.63 17.82 17.23
CA ARG A 33 -20.94 17.84 17.91
C ARG A 33 -21.84 16.69 17.45
N ASP A 34 -21.71 16.27 16.19
CA ASP A 34 -22.30 15.07 15.61
C ASP A 34 -21.28 14.44 14.66
N SER A 35 -20.74 13.27 15.04
CA SER A 35 -19.68 12.56 14.33
C SER A 35 -20.19 11.54 13.31
N ALA A 36 -21.51 11.30 13.26
CA ALA A 36 -22.06 10.16 12.52
C ALA A 36 -21.78 10.25 11.01
N GLN A 37 -21.87 11.44 10.42
CA GLN A 37 -21.60 11.63 8.99
C GLN A 37 -20.12 11.51 8.64
N GLU A 38 -19.24 11.99 9.52
CA GLU A 38 -17.79 11.90 9.36
C GLU A 38 -17.34 10.44 9.41
N ILE A 39 -17.83 9.68 10.40
CA ILE A 39 -17.55 8.25 10.53
C ILE A 39 -18.09 7.48 9.34
N ALA A 40 -19.27 7.81 8.83
CA ALA A 40 -19.81 7.16 7.65
C ALA A 40 -18.94 7.43 6.40
N THR A 41 -18.43 8.65 6.26
CA THR A 41 -17.54 9.06 5.18
C THR A 41 -16.18 8.39 5.30
N GLU A 42 -15.59 8.37 6.49
CA GLU A 42 -14.33 7.71 6.80
C GLU A 42 -14.41 6.20 6.54
N ASN A 43 -15.46 5.53 7.01
CA ASN A 43 -15.67 4.11 6.72
C ASN A 43 -15.77 3.82 5.22
N ARG A 44 -16.43 4.71 4.46
CA ARG A 44 -16.51 4.59 3.00
C ARG A 44 -15.14 4.79 2.35
N PHE A 45 -14.36 5.76 2.82
CA PHE A 45 -13.03 6.05 2.30
C PHE A 45 -12.03 4.94 2.62
N LEU A 46 -12.01 4.44 3.85
CA LEU A 46 -11.12 3.36 4.29
C LEU A 46 -11.43 2.01 3.62
N ALA A 47 -12.60 1.86 3.00
CA ALA A 47 -12.93 0.69 2.19
C ALA A 47 -12.33 0.74 0.76
N VAL A 48 -11.75 1.88 0.34
CA VAL A 48 -11.18 2.07 -1.02
C VAL A 48 -9.80 1.42 -1.20
N PRO A 49 -8.83 1.52 -0.25
CA PRO A 49 -7.50 0.94 -0.44
C PRO A 49 -7.53 -0.58 -0.64
N ASP A 50 -6.81 -1.05 -1.66
CA ASP A 50 -6.63 -2.47 -1.96
C ASP A 50 -5.14 -2.86 -1.81
N PRO A 51 -4.79 -3.81 -0.93
CA PRO A 51 -3.41 -4.24 -0.75
C PRO A 51 -2.79 -4.85 -2.02
N GLN A 52 -3.58 -5.48 -2.90
CA GLN A 52 -3.05 -6.05 -4.15
C GLN A 52 -2.64 -4.96 -5.14
N LEU A 53 -3.44 -3.89 -5.23
CA LEU A 53 -3.06 -2.72 -6.03
C LEU A 53 -1.82 -2.03 -5.45
N ALA A 54 -1.72 -1.91 -4.12
CA ALA A 54 -0.52 -1.38 -3.48
C ALA A 54 0.75 -2.19 -3.83
N GLU A 55 0.67 -3.53 -3.77
CA GLU A 55 1.76 -4.41 -4.19
C GLU A 55 2.11 -4.21 -5.67
N GLN A 56 1.10 -4.16 -6.54
CA GLN A 56 1.31 -3.97 -7.98
C GLN A 56 2.00 -2.63 -8.29
N HIS A 57 1.55 -1.55 -7.65
CA HIS A 57 2.16 -0.23 -7.81
C HIS A 57 3.60 -0.22 -7.32
N LEU A 58 3.86 -0.77 -6.12
CA LEU A 58 5.20 -0.87 -5.57
C LEU A 58 6.11 -1.66 -6.52
N ARG A 59 5.69 -2.85 -6.94
CA ARG A 59 6.43 -3.69 -7.88
C ARG A 59 6.79 -2.97 -9.17
N THR A 60 5.90 -2.12 -9.69
CA THR A 60 6.14 -1.36 -10.91
C THR A 60 7.10 -0.19 -10.68
N LEU A 61 6.92 0.54 -9.59
CA LEU A 61 7.72 1.72 -9.26
C LEU A 61 9.16 1.37 -8.88
N THR A 62 9.41 0.15 -8.40
CA THR A 62 10.75 -0.30 -7.96
C THR A 62 11.44 -1.26 -8.94
N GLN A 63 11.00 -1.34 -10.21
CA GLN A 63 11.60 -2.27 -11.18
C GLN A 63 13.03 -1.89 -11.58
N ALA A 64 13.39 -0.62 -11.47
CA ALA A 64 14.71 -0.11 -11.81
C ALA A 64 15.07 1.10 -10.94
N PRO A 65 16.37 1.35 -10.69
CA PRO A 65 16.82 2.61 -10.11
C PRO A 65 16.38 3.80 -10.97
N HIS A 66 15.74 4.79 -10.36
CA HIS A 66 15.15 5.94 -11.06
C HIS A 66 15.62 7.25 -10.40
N ILE A 67 16.92 7.53 -10.46
CA ILE A 67 17.46 8.78 -9.93
C ILE A 67 16.84 9.97 -10.67
N ALA A 68 16.50 11.03 -9.92
CA ALA A 68 15.82 12.20 -10.46
C ALA A 68 16.49 12.69 -11.75
N GLY A 69 15.71 12.92 -12.81
CA GLY A 69 16.21 13.34 -14.12
C GLY A 69 16.68 12.22 -15.06
N SER A 70 16.68 10.96 -14.63
CA SER A 70 16.92 9.81 -15.53
C SER A 70 15.70 9.49 -16.40
N ALA A 71 15.88 8.62 -17.41
CA ALA A 71 14.76 8.16 -18.24
C ALA A 71 13.76 7.30 -17.44
N GLU A 72 14.27 6.53 -16.47
CA GLU A 72 13.49 5.69 -15.57
C GLU A 72 12.66 6.55 -14.60
N ASP A 73 13.19 7.67 -14.11
CA ASP A 73 12.45 8.65 -13.30
C ASP A 73 11.29 9.26 -14.08
N LYS A 74 11.51 9.60 -15.36
CA LYS A 74 10.42 10.06 -16.23
C LYS A 74 9.35 8.97 -16.43
N ALA A 75 9.75 7.71 -16.60
CA ALA A 75 8.83 6.60 -16.76
C ALA A 75 7.95 6.36 -15.51
N THR A 76 8.51 6.48 -14.30
CA THR A 76 7.72 6.38 -13.07
C THR A 76 6.78 7.57 -12.89
N ALA A 77 7.20 8.78 -13.23
CA ALA A 77 6.34 9.97 -13.22
C ALA A 77 5.14 9.81 -14.20
N ASP A 78 5.39 9.30 -15.41
CA ASP A 78 4.35 9.03 -16.40
C ASP A 78 3.37 7.96 -15.92
N TYR A 79 3.88 6.91 -15.26
CA TYR A 79 3.05 5.87 -14.66
C TYR A 79 2.10 6.44 -13.61
N VAL A 80 2.61 7.21 -12.65
CA VAL A 80 1.80 7.83 -11.59
C VAL A 80 0.76 8.78 -12.19
N ALA A 81 1.17 9.61 -13.14
CA ALA A 81 0.26 10.53 -13.81
C ALA A 81 -0.88 9.78 -14.54
N ALA A 82 -0.58 8.66 -15.20
CA ALA A 82 -1.59 7.82 -15.82
C ALA A 82 -2.57 7.22 -14.79
N LYS A 83 -2.08 6.76 -13.62
CA LYS A 83 -2.92 6.24 -12.54
C LYS A 83 -3.84 7.30 -11.93
N PHE A 84 -3.34 8.51 -11.73
CA PHE A 84 -4.16 9.61 -11.21
C PHE A 84 -5.25 10.03 -12.20
N ARG A 85 -4.94 10.13 -13.49
CA ARG A 85 -5.96 10.39 -14.53
C ARG A 85 -7.00 9.28 -14.60
N GLN A 86 -6.59 8.00 -14.49
CA GLN A 86 -7.52 6.86 -14.43
C GLN A 86 -8.44 6.94 -13.20
N ALA A 87 -7.97 7.49 -12.09
CA ALA A 87 -8.75 7.74 -10.88
C ALA A 87 -9.67 8.99 -10.99
N GLY A 88 -9.65 9.70 -12.11
CA GLY A 88 -10.48 10.89 -12.34
C GLY A 88 -9.89 12.18 -11.76
N LEU A 89 -8.60 12.19 -11.40
CA LEU A 89 -7.92 13.39 -10.93
C LEU A 89 -7.44 14.24 -12.12
N GLU A 90 -7.55 15.56 -11.98
CA GLU A 90 -6.84 16.50 -12.85
C GLU A 90 -5.34 16.36 -12.59
N THR A 91 -4.55 16.07 -13.62
CA THR A 91 -3.13 15.73 -13.43
C THR A 91 -2.26 16.23 -14.57
N GLU A 92 -1.25 17.01 -14.19
CA GLU A 92 -0.23 17.59 -15.04
C GLU A 92 1.17 17.17 -14.56
N ILE A 93 2.10 17.04 -15.48
CA ILE A 93 3.53 16.90 -15.17
C ILE A 93 4.15 18.27 -15.37
N VAL A 94 4.64 18.88 -14.29
CA VAL A 94 5.28 20.20 -14.33
C VAL A 94 6.79 20.03 -14.32
N GLU A 95 7.45 20.53 -15.36
CA GLU A 95 8.89 20.37 -15.55
C GLU A 95 9.67 21.58 -15.01
N TYR A 96 10.76 21.28 -14.31
CA TYR A 96 11.70 22.29 -13.81
C TYR A 96 13.11 21.96 -14.26
N ARG A 97 13.84 22.97 -14.69
CA ARG A 97 15.26 22.84 -15.03
C ARG A 97 16.09 23.22 -13.82
N ILE A 98 16.65 22.20 -13.16
CA ILE A 98 17.49 22.38 -11.97
C ILE A 98 18.93 21.95 -12.25
N TRP A 99 19.85 22.51 -11.47
CA TRP A 99 21.23 22.01 -11.44
C TRP A 99 21.30 20.82 -10.50
N MET A 100 21.74 19.66 -11.01
CA MET A 100 21.92 18.45 -10.22
C MET A 100 23.36 17.95 -10.33
N ASN A 101 23.96 17.59 -9.20
CA ASN A 101 25.29 16.99 -9.16
C ASN A 101 25.20 15.47 -9.35
N TYR A 102 25.94 14.95 -10.32
CA TYR A 102 26.19 13.52 -10.46
C TYR A 102 27.68 13.24 -10.27
N PRO A 103 28.03 12.18 -9.53
CA PRO A 103 29.42 11.78 -9.41
C PRO A 103 29.94 11.33 -10.78
N LYS A 104 31.14 11.78 -11.14
CA LYS A 104 31.88 11.22 -12.28
C LYS A 104 32.56 9.90 -11.92
N GLU A 105 32.98 9.79 -10.66
CA GLU A 105 33.69 8.65 -10.10
C GLU A 105 33.34 8.56 -8.61
N ILE A 106 33.24 7.33 -8.09
CA ILE A 106 33.06 7.05 -6.66
C ILE A 106 34.15 6.03 -6.29
N SER A 107 35.07 6.43 -5.40
CA SER A 107 36.13 5.57 -4.91
C SER A 107 36.43 5.84 -3.43
N VAL A 108 36.88 4.79 -2.74
CA VAL A 108 37.31 4.82 -1.35
C VAL A 108 38.53 3.93 -1.21
N ASP A 109 39.61 4.51 -0.68
CA ASP A 109 40.89 3.84 -0.47
C ASP A 109 41.29 3.88 1.01
N ILE A 110 41.84 2.78 1.53
CA ILE A 110 42.50 2.78 2.83
C ILE A 110 43.92 3.34 2.68
N SER A 111 44.25 4.37 3.47
CA SER A 111 45.60 4.97 3.50
C SER A 111 46.51 4.41 4.60
N ALA A 112 45.96 3.76 5.63
CA ALA A 112 46.73 3.15 6.73
C ALA A 112 45.93 2.06 7.46
N PRO A 113 46.60 1.03 8.03
CA PRO A 113 48.04 0.75 7.98
C PRO A 113 48.50 0.26 6.60
N ALA A 114 49.78 0.45 6.26
CA ALA A 114 50.33 0.16 4.93
C ALA A 114 50.22 -1.32 4.48
N SER A 115 49.98 -2.25 5.40
CA SER A 115 49.81 -3.67 5.12
C SER A 115 48.39 -4.05 4.66
N ILE A 116 47.44 -3.12 4.66
CA ILE A 116 46.05 -3.35 4.26
C ILE A 116 45.78 -2.61 2.95
N THR A 117 45.45 -3.34 1.90
CA THR A 117 44.95 -2.79 0.65
C THR A 117 43.44 -3.00 0.59
N MET A 118 42.68 -1.91 0.52
CA MET A 118 41.24 -1.94 0.30
C MET A 118 40.87 -0.82 -0.66
N HIS A 119 40.18 -1.19 -1.74
CA HIS A 119 39.58 -0.30 -2.72
C HIS A 119 38.09 -0.59 -2.77
N GLY A 120 37.26 0.44 -2.77
CA GLY A 120 35.81 0.31 -2.88
C GLY A 120 35.16 1.58 -3.42
N PRO A 121 33.82 1.69 -3.38
CA PRO A 121 32.90 0.62 -3.05
C PRO A 121 32.79 -0.41 -4.19
N THR A 122 32.65 -1.68 -3.85
CA THR A 122 32.13 -2.67 -4.80
C THR A 122 30.62 -2.40 -4.95
N PRO A 123 30.05 -2.38 -6.17
CA PRO A 123 28.61 -2.31 -6.32
C PRO A 123 27.92 -3.38 -5.48
N GLU A 124 26.87 -3.00 -4.74
CA GLU A 124 26.04 -3.95 -4.04
C GLU A 124 25.43 -4.90 -5.07
N ARG A 125 25.81 -6.18 -5.01
CA ARG A 125 25.27 -7.21 -5.89
C ARG A 125 24.45 -8.17 -5.03
N VAL A 126 23.13 -8.01 -5.04
CA VAL A 126 22.22 -9.01 -4.48
C VAL A 126 22.17 -10.16 -5.49
N SER A 127 22.57 -11.37 -5.07
CA SER A 127 22.70 -12.53 -5.97
C SER A 127 21.39 -12.99 -6.63
N SER A 128 20.25 -12.43 -6.21
CA SER A 128 18.92 -12.77 -6.68
C SER A 128 18.24 -11.64 -7.47
N ASP A 129 18.94 -10.54 -7.77
CA ASP A 129 18.44 -9.56 -8.74
C ASP A 129 18.70 -10.10 -10.17
N PRO A 130 17.69 -10.13 -11.06
CA PRO A 130 17.85 -10.58 -12.44
C PRO A 130 18.82 -9.72 -13.26
#